data_AF-A0A3N4K667-F1
#
_entry.id   AF-A0A3N4K667-F1
#
_cell.length_a   1.000
_cell.length_b   1.000
_cell.length_c   1.000
_cell.angle_alpha   90.00
_cell.angle_beta   90.00
_cell.angle_gamma   90.00
#
_symmetry.space_group_name_H-M   'P 1'
#
loop_
_entity.id
_entity.type
_entity.pdbx_description
1 polymer ?
#
loop_
_entity_poly.entity_id
_entity_poly.type
_entity_poly.pdbx_seq_one_letter_code
_entity_poly.pdbx_strand_id
1 'polypeptide(L)' 'WYQKVEPLSSNLSSKFQRFMIPASNIAVDEMIVQFTGRSAYTKCIPSKPIPHGFKILALCEHGYTWDY' A
#
# COMPACT_ATOMS: atom_id res chain seq x y z
N TRP A 1 -7.69 -3.75 13.65
CA TRP A 1 -8.51 -3.59 12.43
C TRP A 1 -7.89 -4.29 11.22
N TYR A 2 -6.57 -4.21 11.04
CA TYR A 2 -5.84 -4.95 10.00
C TYR A 2 -5.34 -6.34 10.45
N GLN A 3 -5.48 -6.72 11.72
CA GLN A 3 -5.03 -8.02 12.27
C GLN A 3 -5.42 -9.26 11.45
N LYS A 4 -6.57 -9.23 10.76
CA LYS A 4 -7.00 -10.33 9.88
C LYS A 4 -6.12 -10.48 8.63
N VAL A 5 -5.62 -9.37 8.09
CA VAL A 5 -4.74 -9.33 6.92
C VAL A 5 -3.27 -9.24 7.30
N GLU A 6 -2.96 -9.00 8.57
CA GLU A 6 -1.59 -8.82 9.04
C GLU A 6 -0.67 -10.00 8.69
N PRO A 7 -1.03 -11.28 8.92
CA PRO A 7 -0.15 -12.39 8.58
C PRO A 7 0.21 -12.44 7.09
N LEU A 8 -0.72 -12.03 6.22
CA LEU A 8 -0.47 -11.92 4.78
C LEU A 8 0.43 -10.71 4.48
N SER A 9 0.14 -9.57 5.09
CA SER A 9 0.89 -8.33 4.87
C SER A 9 2.35 -8.49 5.28
N SER A 10 2.62 -8.99 6.49
CA SER A 10 3.99 -9.20 6.96
C SER A 10 4.73 -10.23 6.09
N ASN A 11 4.02 -11.26 5.59
CA ASN A 11 4.61 -12.22 4.67
C ASN A 11 5.02 -11.56 3.35
N LEU A 12 4.15 -10.76 2.75
CA LEU A 12 4.44 -10.05 1.49
C LEU A 12 5.58 -9.05 1.65
N SER A 13 5.54 -8.16 2.64
CA SER A 13 6.64 -7.21 2.89
C SER A 13 7.97 -7.94 3.08
N SER A 14 8.00 -9.06 3.82
CA SER A 14 9.23 -9.84 3.99
C SER A 14 9.78 -10.41 2.68
N LYS A 15 8.90 -10.76 1.72
CA LYS A 15 9.30 -11.26 0.40
C LYS A 15 9.76 -10.11 -0.48
N PHE A 16 9.07 -8.98 -0.47
CA PHE A 16 9.42 -7.81 -1.27
C PHE A 16 10.82 -7.30 -0.91
N GLN A 17 11.08 -7.16 0.38
CA GLN A 17 12.39 -6.72 0.90
C GLN A 17 13.50 -7.74 0.68
N ARG A 18 13.16 -9.05 0.61
CA ARG A 18 14.16 -10.11 0.40
C ARG A 18 14.64 -10.19 -1.05
N PHE A 19 13.75 -9.97 -2.01
CA PHE A 19 14.07 -10.17 -3.43
C PHE A 19 14.55 -8.90 -4.15
N MET A 20 14.48 -7.74 -3.49
CA MET A 20 14.86 -6.47 -4.07
C MET A 20 15.59 -5.61 -3.03
N ILE A 21 16.77 -5.13 -3.39
CA ILE A 21 17.54 -4.16 -2.61
C ILE A 21 17.34 -2.80 -3.29
N PRO A 22 16.73 -1.82 -2.61
CA PRO A 22 16.45 -0.54 -3.22
C PRO A 22 17.76 0.25 -3.45
N ALA A 23 17.84 0.90 -4.61
CA ALA A 23 18.89 1.84 -4.94
C ALA A 23 18.54 3.25 -4.41
N SER A 24 19.24 4.27 -4.90
CA SER A 24 19.11 5.64 -4.40
C SER A 24 17.82 6.34 -4.80
N ASN A 25 17.16 5.89 -5.87
CA ASN A 25 15.99 6.57 -6.46
C ASN A 25 14.70 5.88 -6.03
N ILE A 26 14.24 6.23 -4.83
CA ILE A 26 12.99 5.72 -4.25
C ILE A 26 11.90 6.80 -4.27
N ALA A 27 10.64 6.37 -4.32
CA ALA A 27 9.47 7.21 -4.21
C ALA A 27 8.59 6.73 -3.05
N VAL A 28 8.15 7.67 -2.21
CA VAL A 28 7.16 7.44 -1.16
C VAL A 28 5.92 8.25 -1.51
N ASP A 29 4.81 7.56 -1.74
CA ASP A 29 3.54 8.23 -2.08
C ASP A 29 2.34 7.36 -1.66
N GLU A 30 1.16 7.94 -1.78
CA GLU A 30 -0.12 7.37 -1.44
C GLU A 30 -0.66 6.47 -2.55
N MET A 31 -0.95 5.21 -2.24
CA MET A 31 -1.79 4.35 -3.05
C MET A 31 -3.20 4.21 -2.47
N ILE A 32 -4.18 4.01 -3.35
CA ILE A 32 -5.58 3.80 -2.98
C ILE A 32 -6.03 2.44 -3.48
N VAL A 33 -6.36 1.55 -2.55
CA VAL A 33 -7.02 0.28 -2.86
C VAL A 33 -8.53 0.50 -2.78
N GLN A 34 -9.22 0.45 -3.92
CA GLN A 34 -10.65 0.71 -3.99
C GLN A 34 -11.43 -0.22 -3.06
N PHE A 35 -12.35 0.33 -2.27
CA PHE A 35 -13.25 -0.46 -1.43
C PHE A 35 -14.57 0.28 -1.21
N THR A 36 -15.68 -0.36 -1.55
CA THR A 36 -17.05 0.19 -1.46
C THR A 36 -17.90 -0.42 -0.36
N GLY A 37 -17.36 -1.40 0.39
CA GLY A 37 -18.05 -2.02 1.51
C GLY A 37 -18.06 -1.18 2.78
N ARG A 38 -18.73 -1.69 3.83
CA ARG A 38 -18.77 -1.03 5.15
C ARG A 38 -17.44 -1.21 5.89
N SER A 39 -16.65 -0.15 5.98
CA SER A 39 -15.44 -0.07 6.79
C SER A 39 -15.31 1.33 7.38
N ALA A 40 -14.92 1.42 8.65
CA ALA A 40 -14.63 2.70 9.30
C ALA A 40 -13.27 3.30 8.87
N TYR A 41 -12.45 2.51 8.14
CA TYR A 41 -11.06 2.85 7.81
C TYR A 41 -10.86 3.26 6.35
N THR A 42 -11.90 3.20 5.51
CA THR A 42 -11.82 3.78 4.17
C THR A 42 -11.79 5.30 4.24
N LYS A 43 -11.14 5.92 3.26
CA LYS A 43 -11.05 7.35 3.07
C LYS A 43 -11.66 7.74 1.74
N CYS A 44 -12.23 8.94 1.69
CA CYS A 44 -12.63 9.61 0.46
C CYS A 44 -11.59 10.68 0.12
N ILE A 45 -10.97 10.60 -1.05
CA ILE A 45 -10.01 11.58 -1.57
C ILE A 45 -10.55 12.09 -2.91
N PRO A 46 -11.32 13.19 -2.92
CA PRO A 46 -12.08 13.63 -4.09
C PRO A 46 -11.24 13.92 -5.34
N SER A 47 -9.98 14.29 -5.17
CA SER A 47 -9.06 14.62 -6.28
C SER A 47 -8.48 13.40 -7.00
N LYS A 48 -8.68 12.19 -6.46
CA LYS A 48 -8.12 10.96 -7.04
C LYS A 48 -9.15 10.29 -7.97
N PRO A 49 -8.72 9.63 -9.07
CA PRO A 49 -9.63 8.93 -9.98
C PRO A 49 -10.50 7.87 -9.29
N ILE A 50 -9.93 7.24 -8.25
CA ILE A 50 -10.64 6.34 -7.35
C ILE A 50 -10.76 7.06 -6.00
N PRO A 51 -11.88 7.76 -5.74
CA PRO A 51 -11.99 8.60 -4.56
C PRO A 51 -12.17 7.79 -3.28
N HIS A 52 -12.80 6.60 -3.33
CA HIS A 52 -13.14 5.82 -2.14
C HIS A 52 -12.31 4.53 -2.03
N GLY A 53 -11.54 4.39 -0.94
CA GLY A 53 -10.77 3.18 -0.69
C GLY A 53 -9.90 3.24 0.56
N PHE A 54 -9.06 2.23 0.73
CA PHE A 54 -8.01 2.25 1.74
C PHE A 54 -6.82 3.05 1.22
N LYS A 55 -6.45 4.12 1.94
CA LYS A 55 -5.23 4.87 1.70
C LYS A 55 -4.06 4.14 2.36
N ILE A 56 -3.04 3.79 1.58
CA ILE A 56 -1.82 3.12 2.04
C ILE A 56 -0.63 3.95 1.56
N LEU A 57 0.41 4.11 2.37
CA LEU A 57 1.64 4.79 1.95
C LEU A 57 2.59 3.73 1.42
N ALA A 58 3.00 3.81 0.16
CA ALA A 58 3.90 2.83 -0.44
C ALA A 58 5.29 3.43 -0.65
N LEU A 59 6.31 2.62 -0.40
CA LEU A 59 7.70 2.85 -0.80
C LEU A 59 8.00 2.02 -2.04
N CYS A 60 8.25 2.69 -3.15
CA CYS A 60 8.45 2.06 -4.45
C CYS A 60 9.74 2.52 -5.15
N GLU A 61 10.27 1.66 -6.00
CA GLU A 61 11.39 1.99 -6.90
C GLU A 61 11.17 1.33 -8.26
N HIS A 62 11.28 2.10 -9.34
CA HIS A 62 11.17 1.61 -10.73
C HIS A 62 9.96 0.67 -10.97
N GLY A 63 8.82 0.96 -10.32
CA GLY A 63 7.58 0.16 -10.42
C GLY A 63 7.51 -1.05 -9.48
N TYR A 64 8.54 -1.30 -8.67
CA TYR A 64 8.57 -2.31 -7.63
C TYR A 64 8.15 -1.73 -6.28
N THR A 65 7.22 -2.37 -5.58
CA THR A 65 6.86 -2.00 -4.19
C THR A 65 7.78 -2.72 -3.21
N TRP A 66 8.56 -1.97 -2.45
CA TRP A 66 9.47 -2.51 -1.44
C TRP A 66 8.80 -2.63 -0.07
N ASP A 67 7.99 -1.64 0.32
CA ASP A 67 7.18 -1.67 1.55
C ASP A 67 5.91 -0.81 1.41
N TYR A 68 4.93 -1.00 2.29
CA TYR A 68 3.66 -0.28 2.27
C TYR A 68 2.88 -0.28 3.59
#